data_AF-A0A7S1F7M9-F1
#
_entry.id   AF-A0A7S1F7M9-F1
#
_cell.length_a   1.000
_cell.length_b   1.000
_cell.length_c   1.000
_cell.angle_alpha   90.00
_cell.angle_beta   90.00
_cell.angle_gamma   90.00
#
_symmetry.space_group_name_H-M   'P 1'
#
loop_
_entity.id
_entity.type
_entity.pdbx_description
1 polymer ?
#
loop_
_entity_poly.entity_id
_entity_poly.type
_entity_poly.pdbx_seq_one_letter_code
_entity_poly.pdbx_strand_id
1 'polypeptide(L)'
;GVFCVYYLIATEDPAAKKGSITLLTIITSQIISTMQMLGIFDVLTVIWPEPFATMLSVASLLNFDLDVLSVNCVVSHSALLQYTGMLLLVIVVLTAITIVHVLHVLIFHGGRFKERMPSLIGALGTTMMAVFISVSSTIFAPYQCELHPNGYYTVQSYNQIV
;
A
#
# COMPACT_ATOMS: atom_id res chain seq x y z
N GLY A 1 -3.09 -2.05 -15.53
CA GLY A 1 -2.68 -1.66 -14.16
C GLY A 1 -1.35 -0.95 -14.18
N VAL A 2 -0.25 -1.69 -13.96
CA VAL A 2 1.12 -1.15 -13.80
C VAL A 2 1.58 -0.26 -14.98
N PHE A 3 1.34 -0.70 -16.22
CA PHE A 3 1.64 0.12 -17.40
C PHE A 3 0.87 1.44 -17.42
N CYS A 4 -0.41 1.44 -17.03
CA CYS A 4 -1.24 2.63 -16.98
C CYS A 4 -0.75 3.62 -15.92
N VAL A 5 -0.38 3.13 -14.73
CA VAL A 5 0.18 3.95 -13.65
C VAL A 5 1.48 4.60 -14.09
N TYR A 6 2.40 3.81 -14.63
CA TYR A 6 3.67 4.32 -15.14
C TYR A 6 3.45 5.34 -16.28
N TYR A 7 2.59 5.02 -17.24
CA TYR A 7 2.29 5.89 -18.37
C TYR A 7 1.67 7.22 -17.93
N LEU A 8 0.72 7.19 -16.99
CA LEU A 8 0.09 8.40 -16.45
C LEU A 8 1.14 9.31 -15.80
N ILE A 9 2.04 8.76 -14.98
CA ILE A 9 3.10 9.52 -14.31
C ILE A 9 4.16 10.00 -15.32
N ALA A 10 4.47 9.21 -16.34
CA ALA A 10 5.46 9.57 -17.35
C ALA A 10 4.97 10.62 -18.35
N THR A 11 3.64 10.69 -18.57
CA THR A 11 3.00 11.67 -19.46
C THR A 11 2.54 12.93 -18.75
N GLU A 12 2.57 12.95 -17.42
CA GLU A 12 2.25 14.13 -16.64
C GLU A 12 3.27 15.24 -16.89
N ASP A 13 2.79 16.39 -17.38
CA ASP A 13 3.62 17.58 -17.58
C ASP A 13 3.58 18.46 -16.31
N PRO A 14 4.65 18.51 -15.51
CA PRO A 14 4.68 19.33 -14.30
C PRO A 14 4.71 20.83 -14.63
N ALA A 15 5.20 21.21 -15.80
CA ALA A 15 5.33 22.62 -16.21
C ALA A 15 3.99 23.22 -16.63
N ALA A 16 3.03 22.39 -17.08
CA ALA A 16 1.68 22.81 -17.41
C ALA A 16 0.78 23.05 -16.18
N LYS A 17 1.19 22.59 -14.98
CA LYS A 17 0.39 22.69 -13.75
C LYS A 17 0.62 24.02 -13.02
N LYS A 18 -0.48 24.64 -12.56
CA LYS A 18 -0.41 25.83 -11.70
C LYS A 18 0.15 25.45 -10.33
N GLY A 19 1.16 26.19 -9.85
CA GLY A 19 1.82 25.92 -8.56
C GLY A 19 0.86 25.82 -7.37
N SER A 20 -0.21 26.63 -7.34
CA SER A 20 -1.24 26.57 -6.29
C SER A 20 -2.02 25.25 -6.27
N ILE A 21 -2.29 24.65 -7.43
CA ILE A 21 -3.00 23.35 -7.51
C ILE A 21 -2.07 22.22 -7.04
N THR A 22 -0.79 22.28 -7.43
CA THR A 22 0.21 21.31 -6.96
C THR A 22 0.37 21.36 -5.44
N LEU A 23 0.48 22.56 -4.85
CA LEU A 23 0.56 22.74 -3.40
C LEU A 23 -0.68 22.21 -2.67
N LEU A 24 -1.89 22.53 -3.17
CA LEU A 24 -3.12 22.02 -2.59
C LEU A 24 -3.15 20.48 -2.63
N THR A 25 -2.78 19.88 -3.76
CA THR A 25 -2.73 18.42 -3.92
C THR A 25 -1.74 17.79 -2.95
N ILE A 26 -0.56 18.39 -2.77
CA ILE A 26 0.44 17.93 -1.81
C ILE A 26 -0.13 18.00 -0.39
N ILE A 27 -0.68 19.14 0.02
CA ILE A 27 -1.23 19.31 1.38
C ILE A 27 -2.33 18.27 1.64
N THR A 28 -3.28 18.12 0.72
CA THR A 28 -4.34 17.13 0.84
C THR A 28 -3.78 15.70 0.90
N SER A 29 -2.80 15.36 0.07
CA SER A 29 -2.17 14.03 0.09
C SER A 29 -1.46 13.73 1.41
N GLN A 30 -0.82 14.74 2.02
CA GLN A 30 -0.16 14.60 3.32
C GLN A 30 -1.18 14.42 4.44
N ILE A 31 -2.29 15.17 4.44
CA ILE A 31 -3.37 15.01 5.41
C ILE A 31 -3.98 13.61 5.32
N ILE A 32 -4.23 13.11 4.10
CA ILE A 32 -4.76 11.76 3.91
C ILE A 32 -3.76 10.73 4.40
N SER A 33 -2.48 10.87 4.04
CA SER A 33 -1.44 9.93 4.43
C SER A 33 -1.24 9.88 5.94
N THR A 34 -1.28 11.03 6.63
CA THR A 34 -1.17 11.06 8.10
C THR A 34 -2.38 10.42 8.77
N MET A 35 -3.59 10.63 8.24
CA MET A 35 -4.78 9.92 8.71
C MET A 35 -4.64 8.42 8.50
N GLN A 36 -4.19 7.95 7.34
CA GLN A 36 -3.97 6.52 7.09
C GLN A 36 -2.93 5.92 8.06
N MET A 37 -1.84 6.63 8.33
CA MET A 37 -0.85 6.21 9.34
C MET A 37 -1.47 6.10 10.74
N LEU A 38 -2.34 7.04 11.12
CA LEU A 38 -3.06 6.98 12.39
C LEU A 38 -4.00 5.78 12.43
N GLY A 39 -4.73 5.52 11.34
CA GLY A 39 -5.68 4.40 11.26
C GLY A 39 -5.03 3.03 11.45
N ILE A 40 -3.73 2.87 11.16
CA ILE A 40 -3.01 1.62 11.47
C ILE A 40 -2.95 1.36 12.98
N PHE A 41 -2.95 2.38 13.84
CA PHE A 41 -2.93 2.16 15.28
C PHE A 41 -4.25 1.60 15.83
N ASP A 42 -5.36 1.72 15.10
CA ASP A 42 -6.63 1.06 15.39
C ASP A 42 -6.53 -0.46 15.29
N VAL A 43 -5.55 -0.95 14.51
CA VAL A 43 -5.23 -2.37 14.38
C VAL A 43 -4.56 -2.89 15.67
N LEU A 44 -3.91 -2.05 16.47
CA LEU A 44 -3.32 -2.51 17.72
C LEU A 44 -4.40 -2.76 18.78
N THR A 45 -4.28 -3.84 19.55
CA THR A 45 -5.22 -4.21 20.63
C THR A 45 -5.11 -3.33 21.89
N VAL A 46 -4.72 -2.06 21.72
CA VAL A 46 -4.56 -1.09 22.81
C VAL A 46 -5.88 -0.36 23.01
N ILE A 47 -6.36 -0.32 24.26
CA ILE A 47 -7.57 0.45 24.61
C ILE A 47 -7.19 1.93 24.67
N TRP A 48 -7.57 2.68 23.64
CA TRP A 48 -7.31 4.12 23.56
C TRP A 48 -8.40 4.93 24.28
N PRO A 49 -8.04 5.99 25.04
CA PRO A 49 -9.02 6.87 25.67
C PRO A 49 -9.68 7.81 24.64
N GLU A 50 -10.91 8.24 24.89
CA GLU A 50 -11.56 9.29 24.10
C GLU A 50 -10.84 10.64 24.27
N PRO A 51 -10.72 11.48 23.22
CA PRO A 51 -11.32 11.35 21.87
C PRO A 51 -10.46 10.57 20.87
N PHE A 52 -9.34 10.01 21.31
CA PHE A 52 -8.35 9.41 20.42
C PHE A 52 -8.88 8.13 19.77
N ALA A 53 -9.66 7.32 20.48
CA ALA A 53 -10.37 6.17 19.92
C ALA A 53 -11.27 6.54 18.74
N THR A 54 -12.10 7.59 18.89
CA THR A 54 -12.95 8.08 17.80
C THR A 54 -12.12 8.56 16.60
N MET A 55 -11.00 9.26 16.84
CA MET A 55 -10.11 9.71 15.75
C MET A 55 -9.49 8.53 14.98
N LEU A 56 -9.05 7.50 15.70
CA LEU A 56 -8.47 6.28 15.10
C LEU A 56 -9.50 5.51 14.27
N SER A 57 -10.74 5.40 14.74
CA SER A 57 -11.83 4.75 14.00
C SER A 57 -12.17 5.50 12.70
N VAL A 58 -12.19 6.83 12.69
CA VAL A 58 -12.39 7.60 11.46
C VAL A 58 -11.20 7.45 10.51
N ALA A 59 -9.99 7.42 11.07
CA ALA A 59 -8.76 7.25 10.31
C ALA A 59 -8.64 5.86 9.67
N SER A 60 -9.11 4.79 10.33
CA SER A 60 -9.10 3.43 9.80
C SER A 60 -10.05 3.24 8.61
N LEU A 61 -11.11 4.03 8.49
CA LEU A 61 -11.97 4.07 7.29
C LEU A 61 -11.22 4.48 6.01
N LEU A 62 -10.11 5.22 6.13
CA LEU A 62 -9.29 5.65 4.99
C LEU A 62 -8.22 4.62 4.61
N ASN A 63 -8.08 3.54 5.39
CA ASN A 63 -7.14 2.49 5.09
C ASN A 63 -7.70 1.57 4.02
N PHE A 64 -6.91 1.35 2.97
CA PHE A 64 -7.24 0.41 1.92
C PHE A 64 -6.88 -1.01 2.39
N ASP A 65 -7.91 -1.73 2.84
CA ASP A 65 -7.77 -3.11 3.27
C ASP A 65 -7.71 -4.04 2.05
N LEU A 66 -6.54 -4.65 1.81
CA LEU A 66 -6.34 -5.61 0.73
C LEU A 66 -7.03 -6.96 1.01
N ASP A 67 -7.51 -7.21 2.23
CA ASP A 67 -8.34 -8.37 2.55
C ASP A 67 -9.73 -8.30 1.90
N VAL A 68 -10.18 -7.12 1.45
CA VAL A 68 -11.37 -6.99 0.59
C VAL A 68 -11.16 -7.65 -0.77
N LEU A 69 -9.91 -7.71 -1.25
CA LEU A 69 -9.53 -8.46 -2.45
C LEU A 69 -9.25 -9.93 -2.16
N SER A 70 -9.41 -10.40 -0.91
CA SER A 70 -9.11 -11.77 -0.56
C SER A 70 -10.05 -12.74 -1.30
N VAL A 71 -9.48 -13.44 -2.28
CA VAL A 71 -10.08 -14.62 -2.93
C VAL A 71 -10.11 -15.84 -2.00
N ASN A 72 -10.09 -15.62 -0.68
CA ASN A 72 -10.16 -16.63 0.37
C ASN A 72 -11.39 -17.53 0.26
N CYS A 73 -12.45 -17.05 -0.42
CA CYS A 73 -13.66 -17.83 -0.67
C CYS A 73 -13.56 -18.76 -1.90
N VAL A 74 -12.51 -18.63 -2.72
CA VAL A 74 -12.35 -19.39 -3.99
C VAL A 74 -11.16 -20.35 -3.96
N VAL A 75 -10.11 -20.07 -3.18
CA VAL A 75 -8.95 -20.95 -3.06
C VAL A 75 -8.45 -20.98 -1.61
N SER A 76 -8.42 -22.17 -0.99
CA SER A 76 -7.85 -22.36 0.34
C SER A 76 -6.32 -22.29 0.28
N HIS A 77 -5.75 -21.14 0.59
CA HIS A 77 -4.30 -20.97 0.72
C HIS A 77 -3.89 -21.03 2.20
N SER A 78 -2.70 -21.58 2.49
CA SER A 78 -2.14 -21.51 3.85
C SER A 78 -1.82 -20.07 4.23
N ALA A 79 -1.93 -19.73 5.52
CA ALA A 79 -1.62 -18.39 6.03
C ALA A 79 -0.23 -17.88 5.62
N LEU A 80 0.73 -18.80 5.57
CA LEU A 80 2.08 -18.53 5.11
C LEU A 80 2.11 -18.10 3.64
N LEU A 81 1.33 -18.73 2.76
CA LEU A 81 1.26 -18.41 1.33
C LEU A 81 0.63 -17.05 1.07
N GLN A 82 -0.36 -16.66 1.87
CA GLN A 82 -1.00 -15.35 1.77
C GLN A 82 -0.05 -14.23 2.22
N TYR A 83 0.57 -14.40 3.39
CA TYR A 83 1.56 -13.46 3.91
C TYR A 83 2.76 -13.29 2.96
N THR A 84 3.38 -14.40 2.54
CA THR A 84 4.53 -14.37 1.62
C THR A 84 4.14 -13.91 0.22
N GLY A 85 2.95 -14.29 -0.25
CA GLY A 85 2.40 -13.88 -1.54
C GLY A 85 2.20 -12.37 -1.62
N MET A 86 1.72 -11.74 -0.55
CA MET A 86 1.53 -10.29 -0.49
C MET A 86 2.84 -9.52 -0.50
N LEU A 87 3.85 -9.99 0.23
CA LEU A 87 5.19 -9.41 0.19
C LEU A 87 5.86 -9.59 -1.18
N LEU A 88 5.73 -10.78 -1.78
CA LEU A 88 6.23 -11.06 -3.12
C LEU A 88 5.51 -10.24 -4.20
N LEU A 89 4.20 -10.00 -4.04
CA LEU A 89 3.42 -9.17 -4.95
C LEU A 89 4.02 -7.76 -5.07
N VAL A 90 4.42 -7.15 -3.95
CA VAL A 90 5.07 -5.83 -3.97
C VAL A 90 6.36 -5.87 -4.79
N ILE A 91 7.20 -6.88 -4.59
CA ILE A 91 8.45 -7.06 -5.35
C ILE A 91 8.14 -7.24 -6.85
N VAL A 92 7.15 -8.05 -7.19
CA VAL A 92 6.71 -8.29 -8.57
C VAL A 92 6.20 -7.00 -9.22
N VAL A 93 5.42 -6.18 -8.51
CA VAL A 93 4.91 -4.92 -9.03
C VAL A 93 6.04 -3.91 -9.26
N LEU A 94 6.97 -3.76 -8.30
CA LEU A 94 8.10 -2.82 -8.44
C LEU A 94 9.06 -3.23 -9.56
N THR A 95 9.34 -4.52 -9.70
CA THR A 95 10.14 -5.05 -10.82
C THR A 95 9.42 -4.84 -12.15
N ALA A 96 8.11 -5.08 -12.22
CA ALA A 96 7.32 -4.80 -13.43
C ALA A 96 7.35 -3.32 -13.84
N ILE A 97 7.23 -2.37 -12.89
CA ILE A 97 7.37 -0.93 -13.15
C ILE A 97 8.74 -0.62 -13.74
N THR A 98 9.79 -1.19 -13.16
CA THR A 98 11.17 -0.97 -13.60
C THR A 98 11.38 -1.49 -15.01
N ILE A 99 10.87 -2.68 -15.34
CA ILE A 99 10.93 -3.26 -16.69
C ILE A 99 10.17 -2.36 -17.69
N VAL A 100 8.96 -1.93 -17.36
CA VAL A 100 8.17 -1.03 -18.20
C VAL A 100 8.91 0.28 -18.45
N HIS A 101 9.54 0.86 -17.43
CA HIS A 101 10.35 2.06 -17.57
C HIS A 101 11.53 1.84 -18.52
N VAL A 102 12.28 0.74 -18.35
CA VAL A 102 13.42 0.41 -19.20
C VAL A 102 13.00 0.26 -20.65
N LEU A 103 11.94 -0.51 -20.92
CA LEU A 103 11.41 -0.69 -22.28
C LEU A 103 10.93 0.64 -22.88
N HIS A 104 10.21 1.46 -22.10
CA HIS A 104 9.70 2.73 -22.56
C HIS A 104 10.81 3.73 -22.91
N VAL A 105 11.86 3.81 -22.11
CA VAL A 105 13.01 4.71 -22.37
C VAL A 105 13.85 4.21 -23.54
N LEU A 106 14.02 2.89 -23.70
CA LEU A 106 14.73 2.32 -24.84
C LEU A 106 13.99 2.55 -26.16
N ILE A 107 12.67 2.30 -26.19
CA ILE A 107 11.86 2.36 -27.43
C ILE A 107 11.56 3.81 -27.83
N PHE A 108 11.12 4.66 -26.89
CA PHE A 108 10.59 5.99 -27.22
C PHE A 108 11.60 7.13 -27.00
N HIS A 109 12.67 6.90 -26.24
CA HIS A 109 13.61 7.95 -25.83
C HIS A 109 15.07 7.63 -26.15
N GLY A 110 15.34 6.55 -26.90
CA GLY A 110 16.68 6.18 -27.36
C GLY A 110 17.69 5.97 -26.22
N GLY A 111 17.25 5.50 -25.05
CA GLY A 111 18.14 5.19 -23.92
C GLY A 111 18.55 6.38 -23.05
N ARG A 112 17.85 7.52 -23.11
CA ARG A 112 18.11 8.69 -22.25
C ARG A 112 17.60 8.49 -20.81
N PHE A 113 18.17 7.54 -20.09
CA PHE A 113 17.75 7.18 -18.72
C PHE A 113 17.89 8.34 -17.72
N LYS A 114 18.97 9.12 -17.80
CA LYS A 114 19.27 10.20 -16.84
C LYS A 114 18.20 11.28 -16.81
N GLU A 115 17.60 11.61 -17.96
CA GLU A 115 16.54 12.62 -18.09
C GLU A 115 15.18 12.12 -17.57
N ARG A 116 14.97 10.80 -17.54
CA ARG A 116 13.68 10.17 -17.18
C ARG A 116 13.69 9.46 -15.82
N MET A 117 14.80 9.50 -15.08
CA MET A 117 14.88 9.02 -13.70
C MET A 117 13.82 9.63 -12.76
N PRO A 118 13.45 10.92 -12.84
CA PRO A 118 12.40 11.48 -12.00
C PRO A 118 11.05 10.77 -12.16
N SER A 119 10.69 10.35 -13.37
CA SER A 119 9.46 9.61 -13.64
C SER A 119 9.49 8.20 -13.05
N LEU A 120 10.65 7.53 -13.05
CA LEU A 120 10.82 6.24 -12.39
C LEU A 120 10.68 6.38 -10.86
N ILE A 121 11.36 7.36 -10.27
CA ILE A 121 11.29 7.64 -8.83
C ILE A 121 9.84 7.96 -8.42
N GLY A 122 9.14 8.78 -9.22
CA GLY A 122 7.72 9.09 -9.00
C GLY A 122 6.84 7.83 -9.03
N ALA A 123 6.98 7.00 -10.07
CA ALA A 123 6.18 5.78 -10.21
C ALA A 123 6.44 4.76 -9.09
N LEU A 124 7.70 4.55 -8.70
CA LEU A 124 8.05 3.68 -7.59
C LEU A 124 7.54 4.24 -6.26
N GLY A 125 7.74 5.54 -5.99
CA GLY A 125 7.30 6.19 -4.77
C GLY A 125 5.78 6.16 -4.60
N THR A 126 5.01 6.49 -5.63
CA THR A 126 3.54 6.44 -5.60
C THR A 126 3.04 5.02 -5.38
N THR A 127 3.64 4.04 -6.04
CA THR A 127 3.26 2.64 -5.86
C THR A 127 3.60 2.15 -4.46
N MET A 128 4.75 2.53 -3.93
CA MET A 128 5.19 2.18 -2.57
C MET A 128 4.28 2.81 -1.51
N MET A 129 3.89 4.07 -1.68
CA MET A 129 2.88 4.71 -0.82
C MET A 129 1.54 3.98 -0.85
N ALA A 130 1.10 3.52 -2.04
CA ALA A 130 -0.18 2.82 -2.18
C ALA A 130 -0.20 1.46 -1.47
N VAL A 131 0.92 0.73 -1.46
CA VAL A 131 1.00 -0.59 -0.80
C VAL A 131 1.45 -0.50 0.66
N PHE A 132 1.95 0.64 1.12
CA PHE A 132 2.56 0.81 2.45
C PHE A 132 1.61 0.42 3.59
N ILE A 133 0.36 0.89 3.54
CA ILE A 133 -0.62 0.62 4.58
C ILE A 133 -0.93 -0.88 4.66
N SER A 134 -1.19 -1.49 3.51
CA SER A 134 -1.54 -2.91 3.45
C SER A 134 -0.36 -3.82 3.83
N VAL A 135 0.88 -3.47 3.46
CA VAL A 135 2.06 -4.22 3.93
C VAL A 135 2.22 -4.06 5.44
N SER A 136 2.02 -2.85 5.97
CA SER A 136 2.12 -2.59 7.40
C SER A 136 1.08 -3.38 8.19
N SER A 137 -0.18 -3.41 7.75
CA SER A 137 -1.22 -4.23 8.40
C SER A 137 -0.87 -5.72 8.37
N THR A 138 -0.37 -6.23 7.24
CA THR A 138 0.10 -7.62 7.14
C THR A 138 1.25 -7.93 8.09
N ILE A 139 2.19 -7.00 8.30
CA ILE A 139 3.28 -7.16 9.28
C ILE A 139 2.75 -7.16 10.71
N PHE A 140 1.73 -6.35 11.01
CA PHE A 140 1.12 -6.30 12.34
C PHE A 140 0.16 -7.46 12.62
N ALA A 141 -0.42 -8.09 11.60
CA ALA A 141 -1.33 -9.24 11.72
C ALA A 141 -0.83 -10.34 12.69
N PRO A 142 0.40 -10.88 12.59
CA PRO A 142 0.88 -11.92 13.51
C PRO A 142 1.01 -11.46 14.97
N TYR A 143 1.13 -10.15 15.23
CA TYR A 143 1.23 -9.61 16.59
C TYR A 143 -0.13 -9.48 17.28
N GLN A 144 -1.24 -9.67 16.56
CA GLN A 144 -2.61 -9.63 17.07
C GLN A 144 -3.14 -11.03 17.42
N CYS A 145 -2.33 -11.89 18.03
CA CYS A 145 -2.82 -13.18 18.50
C CYS A 145 -3.75 -12.99 19.70
N GLU A 146 -5.05 -13.25 19.53
CA GLU A 146 -5.97 -13.38 20.66
C GLU A 146 -5.94 -14.80 21.23
N LEU A 147 -6.11 -14.90 22.55
CA LEU A 147 -6.24 -16.19 23.24
C LEU A 147 -7.62 -16.76 22.91
N HIS A 148 -7.65 -17.78 22.07
CA HIS A 148 -8.89 -18.43 21.66
C HIS A 148 -9.42 -19.27 22.86
N PRO A 149 -10.74 -19.41 23.10
CA PRO A 149 -11.31 -20.06 24.30
C PRO A 149 -10.91 -21.54 24.53
N ASN A 150 -10.25 -22.15 23.54
CA ASN A 150 -9.56 -23.45 23.56
C ASN A 150 -8.13 -23.38 24.13
N GLY A 151 -7.65 -22.22 24.58
CA GLY A 151 -6.35 -22.03 25.24
C GLY A 151 -5.15 -21.88 24.30
N TYR A 152 -5.37 -21.79 22.99
CA TYR A 152 -4.33 -21.62 21.96
C TYR A 152 -4.32 -20.19 21.41
N TYR A 153 -3.13 -19.67 21.08
CA TYR A 153 -2.95 -18.36 20.46
C TYR A 153 -3.10 -18.50 18.94
N THR A 154 -4.12 -17.87 18.37
CA THR A 154 -4.34 -17.86 16.92
C THR A 154 -4.32 -16.42 16.40
N VAL A 155 -3.65 -16.21 15.26
CA VAL A 155 -3.63 -14.92 14.57
C VAL A 155 -5.06 -14.55 14.16
N GLN A 156 -5.54 -13.36 14.51
CA GLN A 156 -6.93 -12.89 14.29
C GLN A 156 -7.40 -12.89 12.80
N SER A 157 -6.45 -12.96 11.87
CA SER A 157 -6.70 -13.06 10.41
C SER A 157 -6.81 -14.52 9.92
N TYR A 158 -6.36 -15.51 10.71
CA TYR A 158 -6.32 -16.93 10.33
C TYR A 158 -6.96 -17.83 11.38
N ASN A 159 -8.26 -17.65 11.60
CA ASN A 159 -9.08 -18.38 12.58
C ASN A 159 -9.26 -19.88 12.23
N GLN A 160 -8.55 -20.36 11.20
CA GLN A 160 -8.73 -21.68 10.57
C GLN A 160 -7.61 -22.66 10.95
N ILE A 161 -6.57 -22.23 11.67
CA ILE A 161 -5.42 -23.06 12.00
C ILE A 161 -5.39 -23.27 13.51
N VAL A 162 -5.85 -24.45 13.93
CA VAL A 162 -5.56 -25.07 15.22
C VAL A 162 -4.14 -25.59 15.26
#